data_AF-V7AYG0-F1
#
_entry.id   AF-V7AYG0-F1
#
_cell.length_a   1.000
_cell.length_b   1.000
_cell.length_c   1.000
_cell.angle_alpha   90.00
_cell.angle_beta   90.00
_cell.angle_gamma   90.00
#
_symmetry.space_group_name_H-M   'P 1'
#
loop_
_entity.id
_entity.type
_entity.pdbx_description
1 polymer ?
#
loop_
_entity_poly.entity_id
_entity_poly.type
_entity_poly.pdbx_seq_one_letter_code
_entity_poly.pdbx_strand_id
1 'polypeptide(L)'
;MEEKITSIKNRLYIRWFGVLMILTLLTATSVFIIAFIVAPPLDIDGIREPDFGSLLYGNNIISGAIIPTSTAIGLHFYPIWEAT
;
A
#
# COMPACT_ATOMS: atom_id res chain seq x y z
N MET A 1 7.08 30.72 3.64
CA MET A 1 6.89 29.26 3.46
C MET A 1 6.65 28.88 2.01
N GLU A 2 5.76 29.59 1.31
CA GLU A 2 5.41 29.33 -0.10
C GLU A 2 6.61 29.39 -1.05
N GLU A 3 7.50 30.38 -0.88
CA GLU A 3 8.71 30.55 -1.71
C GLU A 3 9.62 29.31 -1.71
N LYS A 4 9.68 28.57 -0.59
CA LYS A 4 10.49 27.35 -0.48
C LYS A 4 9.85 26.15 -1.16
N ILE A 5 8.51 26.09 -1.19
CA ILE A 5 7.74 24.99 -1.78
C ILE A 5 7.71 25.11 -3.31
N THR A 6 7.59 26.32 -3.84
CA THR A 6 7.51 26.60 -5.28
C THR A 6 8.87 26.87 -5.94
N SER A 7 9.95 26.89 -5.15
CA SER A 7 11.31 27.18 -5.62
C SER A 7 11.77 26.21 -6.71
N ILE A 8 12.21 26.76 -7.84
CA ILE A 8 12.88 26.04 -8.93
C ILE A 8 14.35 25.70 -8.61
N LYS A 9 14.89 26.21 -7.49
CA LYS A 9 16.26 25.94 -7.05
C LYS A 9 16.37 24.64 -6.24
N ASN A 10 15.24 24.00 -5.89
CA ASN A 10 15.26 22.73 -5.18
C ASN A 10 15.71 21.59 -6.10
N ARG A 11 16.50 20.64 -5.59
CA ARG A 11 16.97 19.45 -6.34
C ARG A 11 15.81 18.58 -6.84
N LEU A 12 14.75 18.47 -6.05
CA LEU A 12 13.49 17.84 -6.43
C LEU A 12 12.40 18.89 -6.39
N TYR A 13 11.61 18.95 -7.46
CA TYR A 13 10.52 19.90 -7.57
C TYR A 13 9.30 19.44 -6.78
N ILE A 14 8.79 20.30 -5.89
CA ILE A 14 7.70 19.94 -4.96
C ILE A 14 6.41 20.63 -5.42
N ARG A 15 6.32 21.96 -5.35
CA ARG A 15 5.05 22.70 -5.51
C ARG A 15 3.95 22.18 -4.57
N TRP A 16 2.73 22.69 -4.70
CA TRP A 16 1.60 22.27 -3.87
C TRP A 16 1.23 20.79 -4.05
N PHE A 17 1.31 20.25 -5.28
CA PHE A 17 1.05 18.83 -5.52
C PHE A 17 2.07 17.91 -4.86
N GLY A 18 3.36 18.31 -4.85
CA GLY A 18 4.43 17.52 -4.26
C GLY A 18 4.26 17.32 -2.75
N VAL A 19 3.62 18.25 -2.04
CA VAL A 19 3.33 18.09 -0.61
C VAL A 19 2.44 16.87 -0.35
N LEU A 20 1.37 16.73 -1.14
CA LEU A 20 0.48 15.56 -1.05
C LEU A 20 1.16 14.30 -1.57
N MET A 21 1.88 14.41 -2.69
CA MET A 21 2.57 13.29 -3.32
C MET A 21 3.60 12.65 -2.40
N ILE A 22 4.39 13.43 -1.67
CA ILE A 22 5.40 12.89 -0.75
C ILE A 22 4.71 12.09 0.36
N LEU A 23 3.62 12.60 0.94
CA LEU A 23 2.91 11.92 2.02
C LEU A 23 2.27 10.61 1.54
N THR A 24 1.57 10.64 0.40
CA THR A 24 0.85 9.46 -0.12
C THR A 24 1.82 8.39 -0.63
N LEU A 25 2.89 8.77 -1.34
CA LEU A 25 3.88 7.81 -1.83
C LEU A 25 4.67 7.18 -0.69
N LEU A 26 5.14 7.95 0.29
CA LEU A 26 5.89 7.38 1.42
C LEU A 26 5.04 6.37 2.20
N THR A 27 3.76 6.68 2.41
CA THR A 27 2.82 5.79 3.10
C THR A 27 2.54 4.54 2.27
N ALA A 28 2.26 4.68 0.96
CA ALA A 28 2.01 3.55 0.09
C ALA A 28 3.24 2.63 -0.04
N THR A 29 4.44 3.20 -0.18
CA THR A 29 5.69 2.43 -0.28
C THR A 29 6.02 1.69 1.01
N SER A 30 5.86 2.32 2.18
CA SER A 30 6.12 1.65 3.46
C SER A 30 5.18 0.47 3.69
N VAL A 31 3.88 0.67 3.45
CA VAL A 31 2.87 -0.39 3.58
C VAL A 31 3.11 -1.51 2.56
N PHE A 32 3.43 -1.18 1.30
CA PHE A 32 3.73 -2.16 0.26
C PHE A 32 4.90 -3.08 0.67
N ILE A 33 6.01 -2.49 1.14
CA ILE A 33 7.21 -3.26 1.52
C ILE A 33 6.89 -4.19 2.70
N ILE A 34 6.21 -3.69 3.73
CA ILE A 34 5.85 -4.50 4.90
C ILE A 34 4.91 -5.63 4.48
N ALA A 35 3.84 -5.32 3.74
CA ALA A 35 2.87 -6.31 3.30
C ALA A 35 3.51 -7.40 2.42
N PHE A 36 4.36 -7.02 1.47
CA PHE A 36 5.03 -7.98 0.59
C PHE A 36 5.93 -8.96 1.35
N ILE A 37 6.54 -8.52 2.46
CA ILE A 37 7.42 -9.39 3.25
C ILE A 37 6.61 -10.24 4.23
N VAL A 38 5.71 -9.62 5.01
CA VAL A 38 5.15 -10.24 6.22
C VAL A 38 3.63 -10.40 6.25
N ALA A 39 2.89 -10.01 5.19
CA ALA A 39 1.43 -10.09 5.22
C ALA A 39 0.97 -11.55 5.48
N PRO A 40 -0.03 -11.76 6.36
CA PRO A 40 -0.64 -13.06 6.54
C PRO A 40 -1.42 -13.48 5.29
N PRO A 41 -1.86 -14.76 5.21
CA PRO A 41 -2.70 -15.24 4.12
C PRO A 41 -4.06 -14.53 4.13
N LEU A 42 -4.57 -14.16 2.96
CA LEU A 42 -5.82 -13.40 2.79
C LEU A 42 -6.80 -14.17 1.90
N ASP A 43 -8.10 -13.98 2.12
CA ASP A 43 -9.16 -14.65 1.34
C ASP A 43 -9.70 -13.71 0.25
N ILE A 44 -9.24 -13.87 -1.00
CA ILE A 44 -9.63 -13.02 -2.14
C ILE A 44 -11.10 -13.22 -2.50
N ASP A 45 -11.53 -14.47 -2.53
CA ASP A 45 -12.85 -14.83 -3.08
C ASP A 45 -13.96 -14.74 -2.04
N GLY A 46 -13.62 -14.60 -0.76
CA GLY A 46 -14.58 -14.54 0.34
C GLY A 46 -15.20 -15.91 0.66
N ILE A 47 -14.55 -17.00 0.24
CA ILE A 47 -15.01 -18.38 0.40
C ILE A 47 -14.31 -19.11 1.54
N ARG A 48 -13.51 -18.40 2.34
CA ARG A 48 -12.66 -18.91 3.43
C ARG A 48 -11.51 -19.79 2.96
N GLU A 49 -10.98 -19.50 1.78
CA GLU A 49 -9.75 -20.11 1.28
C GLU A 49 -8.59 -19.10 1.37
N PRO A 50 -7.53 -19.37 2.15
CA PRO A 50 -6.44 -18.43 2.33
C PRO A 50 -5.43 -18.48 1.18
N ASP A 51 -5.18 -17.34 0.56
CA ASP A 51 -4.16 -17.13 -0.46
C ASP A 51 -2.86 -16.57 0.15
N PHE A 52 -1.74 -17.20 -0.19
CA PHE A 52 -0.42 -16.84 0.32
C PHE A 52 0.31 -15.94 -0.69
N GLY A 53 0.52 -14.67 -0.36
CA GLY A 53 1.20 -13.70 -1.24
C GLY A 53 2.57 -13.22 -0.80
N SER A 54 2.92 -13.34 0.49
CA SER A 54 4.12 -12.70 1.05
C SER A 54 5.33 -13.64 1.09
N LEU A 55 6.53 -13.04 1.18
CA LEU A 55 7.81 -13.77 1.15
C LEU A 55 7.98 -14.71 2.35
N LEU A 56 7.58 -14.29 3.56
CA LEU A 56 7.70 -15.14 4.74
C LEU A 56 6.78 -16.37 4.70
N TYR A 57 5.76 -16.35 3.84
CA TYR A 57 4.83 -17.46 3.65
C TYR A 57 5.17 -18.34 2.44
N GLY A 58 6.45 -18.38 2.05
CA GLY A 58 6.97 -19.33 1.06
C GLY A 58 6.99 -18.82 -0.38
N ASN A 59 6.72 -17.52 -0.61
CA ASN A 59 6.84 -16.91 -1.92
C ASN A 59 8.25 -16.39 -2.22
N ASN A 60 8.60 -16.34 -3.50
CA ASN A 60 9.81 -15.68 -3.99
C ASN A 60 9.46 -14.35 -4.70
N ILE A 61 10.43 -13.66 -5.30
CA ILE A 61 10.21 -12.36 -5.98
C ILE A 61 9.25 -12.47 -7.17
N ILE A 62 9.15 -13.64 -7.81
CA ILE A 62 8.28 -13.88 -8.97
C ILE A 62 6.88 -14.30 -8.52
N SER A 63 6.77 -15.16 -7.50
CA SER A 63 5.47 -15.66 -7.02
C SER A 63 4.81 -14.78 -5.97
N GLY A 64 5.57 -13.90 -5.31
CA GLY A 64 5.05 -12.99 -4.31
C GLY A 64 4.15 -11.93 -4.92
N ALA A 65 3.05 -11.64 -4.25
CA ALA A 65 2.08 -10.64 -4.66
C ALA A 65 1.39 -10.02 -3.44
N ILE A 66 0.92 -8.77 -3.59
CA ILE A 66 -0.06 -8.22 -2.66
C ILE A 66 -1.42 -8.72 -3.08
N ILE A 67 -2.02 -9.54 -2.22
CA ILE A 67 -3.33 -10.13 -2.41
C ILE A 67 -4.41 -9.02 -2.34
N PRO A 68 -5.34 -8.93 -3.32
CA PRO A 68 -6.39 -7.93 -3.32
C PRO A 68 -7.39 -8.15 -2.17
N THR A 69 -8.24 -7.15 -1.95
CA THR A 69 -9.30 -7.22 -0.93
C THR A 69 -10.33 -8.30 -1.25
N SER A 70 -10.85 -8.94 -0.20
CA SER A 70 -11.87 -9.98 -0.30
C SER A 70 -13.13 -9.52 -1.03
N THR A 71 -13.69 -10.38 -1.88
CA THR A 71 -14.99 -10.18 -2.52
C THR A 71 -16.12 -10.06 -1.50
N ALA A 72 -15.95 -10.60 -0.29
CA ALA A 72 -16.89 -10.41 0.82
C ALA A 72 -17.02 -8.94 1.28
N ILE A 73 -15.99 -8.10 1.07
CA ILE A 73 -16.02 -6.65 1.35
C ILE A 73 -16.69 -5.90 0.19
N GLY A 74 -16.57 -6.42 -1.03
CA GLY A 74 -17.10 -5.80 -2.24
C GLY A 74 -16.46 -4.43 -2.52
N LEU A 75 -17.28 -3.41 -2.74
CA LEU A 75 -16.84 -2.03 -2.98
C LEU A 75 -16.91 -1.14 -1.73
N HIS A 76 -17.09 -1.74 -0.56
CA HIS A 76 -17.16 -0.97 0.68
C HIS A 76 -15.80 -0.37 1.03
N PHE A 77 -15.80 0.85 1.57
CA PHE A 77 -14.57 1.46 2.06
C PHE A 77 -14.13 0.73 3.33
N TYR A 78 -12.92 0.15 3.30
CA TYR A 78 -12.41 -0.70 4.37
C TYR A 78 -11.10 -0.15 4.96
N PRO A 79 -11.18 0.92 5.76
CA PRO A 79 -10.02 1.46 6.47
C PRO A 79 -9.67 0.58 7.68
N ILE A 80 -8.46 0.78 8.23
CA ILE A 80 -7.96 -0.03 9.36
C ILE A 80 -8.90 0.00 10.58
N TRP A 81 -9.60 1.10 10.83
CA TRP A 81 -10.53 1.23 11.96
C TRP A 81 -11.87 0.54 11.76
N GLU A 82 -12.18 0.06 10.55
CA GLU A 82 -13.40 -0.71 10.27
C GLU A 82 -13.22 -2.20 10.56
N ALA A 83 -11.97 -2.67 10.67
CA ALA A 83 -11.61 -4.07 10.89
C ALA A 83 -11.73 -4.52 12.36
N THR A 84 -12.68 -3.94 13.11
CA THR A 84 -12.91 -4.27 14.53
C THR A 84 -13.68 -5.56 14.73
#